data_AF-A0A1A3MUF9-F1
#
_entry.id   AF-A0A1A3MUF9-F1
#
_cell.length_a   1.000
_cell.length_b   1.000
_cell.length_c   1.000
_cell.angle_alpha   90.00
_cell.angle_beta   90.00
_cell.angle_gamma   90.00
#
_symmetry.space_group_name_H-M   'P 1'
#
loop_
_entity.id
_entity.type
_entity.pdbx_description
1 polymer ?
#
loop_
_entity_poly.entity_id
_entity_poly.type
_entity_poly.pdbx_seq_one_letter_code
_entity_poly.pdbx_strand_id
1 'polypeptide(L)'
;MNWLTVHEFIRPVLNQVSDWPTLGTPAWCSLAHEDPRKWCALLDGSQHHALRLELNQQARAEASKGVSGAADWSKLSREMQQLRDFRDARPWAKRVVSR
;
A
#
# COMPACT_ATOMS: atom_id res chain seq x y z
N MET A 1 9.03 -8.11 1.20
CA MET A 1 8.32 -8.84 2.26
C MET A 1 8.18 -10.27 1.78
N ASN A 2 8.37 -11.27 2.61
CA ASN A 2 8.22 -12.68 2.21
C ASN A 2 7.16 -13.31 3.11
N TRP A 3 5.91 -13.32 2.65
CA TRP A 3 4.81 -13.91 3.41
C TRP A 3 5.02 -15.40 3.67
N LEU A 4 5.52 -16.17 2.69
CA LEU A 4 5.68 -17.62 2.81
C LEU A 4 6.62 -17.98 3.96
N THR A 5 7.75 -17.28 4.09
CA THR A 5 8.67 -17.49 5.22
C THR A 5 8.03 -17.21 6.57
N VAL A 6 7.18 -16.17 6.68
CA VAL A 6 6.44 -15.88 7.92
C VAL A 6 5.42 -16.99 8.20
N HIS A 7 4.68 -17.42 7.18
CA HIS A 7 3.70 -18.50 7.30
C HIS A 7 4.36 -19.81 7.78
N GLU A 8 5.47 -20.21 7.15
CA GLU A 8 6.21 -21.41 7.53
C GLU A 8 6.76 -21.34 8.95
N PHE A 9 7.22 -20.15 9.38
CA PHE A 9 7.73 -19.93 10.74
C PHE A 9 6.63 -20.05 11.79
N ILE A 10 5.44 -19.49 11.56
CA ILE A 10 4.36 -19.51 12.56
C ILE A 10 3.50 -20.78 12.52
N ARG A 11 3.49 -21.52 11.40
CA ARG A 11 2.65 -22.72 11.22
C ARG A 11 2.77 -23.75 12.38
N PRO A 12 3.96 -24.07 12.92
CA PRO A 12 4.06 -24.98 14.06
C PRO A 12 3.37 -24.47 15.32
N VAL A 13 3.34 -23.14 15.54
CA VAL A 13 2.67 -22.51 16.67
C VAL A 13 1.16 -22.55 16.47
N LEU A 14 0.69 -22.22 15.27
CA LEU A 14 -0.74 -22.28 14.93
C LEU A 14 -1.31 -23.69 15.09
N ASN A 15 -0.53 -24.73 14.77
CA ASN A 15 -0.96 -26.13 14.92
C ASN A 15 -1.06 -26.61 16.38
N GLN A 16 -0.66 -25.81 17.37
CA GLN A 16 -0.79 -26.18 18.79
C GLN A 16 -2.23 -26.08 19.28
N VAL A 17 -3.09 -25.35 18.57
CA VAL A 17 -4.49 -25.17 18.93
C VAL A 17 -5.39 -25.49 17.74
N SER A 18 -6.54 -26.11 17.99
CA SER A 18 -7.46 -26.53 16.92
C SER A 18 -8.15 -25.36 16.22
N ASP A 19 -8.44 -24.29 16.96
CA ASP A 19 -9.14 -23.10 16.46
C ASP A 19 -8.90 -21.90 17.39
N TRP A 20 -9.05 -20.69 16.84
CA TRP A 20 -8.96 -19.43 17.56
C TRP A 20 -9.94 -18.39 17.01
N PRO A 21 -10.49 -17.51 17.86
CA PRO A 21 -11.37 -16.44 17.38
C PRO A 21 -10.59 -15.44 16.54
N THR A 22 -11.25 -14.79 15.59
CA THR A 22 -10.65 -13.73 14.78
C THR A 22 -10.10 -12.61 15.66
N LEU A 23 -8.88 -12.16 15.35
CA LEU A 23 -8.18 -11.07 16.03
C LEU A 23 -9.09 -9.83 16.17
N GLY A 24 -9.17 -9.28 17.39
CA GLY A 24 -9.91 -8.05 17.70
C GLY A 24 -11.43 -8.23 17.89
N THR A 25 -11.97 -9.43 17.71
CA THR A 25 -13.38 -9.71 18.05
C THR A 25 -13.61 -9.68 19.56
N PRO A 26 -14.86 -9.48 20.04
CA PRO A 26 -15.17 -9.57 21.47
C PRO A 26 -14.77 -10.90 22.11
N ALA A 27 -14.87 -12.00 21.35
CA ALA A 27 -14.41 -13.32 21.78
C ALA A 27 -12.89 -13.34 22.02
N TRP A 28 -12.10 -12.74 21.12
CA TRP A 28 -10.66 -12.58 21.28
C TRP A 28 -10.28 -11.65 22.44
N CYS A 29 -11.01 -10.54 22.60
CA CYS A 29 -10.78 -9.60 23.70
C CYS A 29 -10.97 -10.26 25.06
N SER A 30 -11.94 -11.16 25.17
CA SER A 30 -12.27 -11.90 26.40
C SER A 30 -11.26 -12.99 26.76
N LEU A 31 -10.35 -13.38 25.86
CA LEU A 31 -9.30 -14.35 26.17
C LEU A 31 -8.28 -13.76 27.15
N ALA A 32 -7.78 -14.59 28.08
CA ALA A 32 -6.66 -14.22 28.94
C ALA A 32 -5.40 -13.93 28.11
N HIS A 33 -4.50 -13.08 28.61
CA HIS A 33 -3.26 -12.74 27.90
C HIS A 33 -2.42 -14.00 27.56
N GLU A 34 -2.46 -14.99 28.44
CA GLU A 34 -1.61 -16.19 28.38
C GLU A 34 -2.28 -17.30 27.57
N ASP A 35 -3.51 -17.09 27.10
CA ASP A 35 -4.26 -18.06 26.33
C ASP A 35 -3.57 -18.25 24.95
N PRO A 36 -3.12 -19.47 24.61
CA PRO A 36 -2.46 -19.73 23.33
C PRO A 36 -3.31 -19.33 22.11
N ARG A 37 -4.65 -19.38 22.21
CA ARG A 37 -5.56 -18.94 21.14
C ARG A 37 -5.44 -17.45 20.85
N LYS A 38 -5.19 -16.64 21.88
CA LYS A 38 -5.06 -15.19 21.75
C LYS A 38 -3.82 -14.85 20.92
N TRP A 39 -2.72 -15.57 21.17
CA TRP A 39 -1.48 -15.46 20.42
C TRP A 39 -1.59 -16.06 19.01
N CYS A 40 -2.26 -17.20 18.83
CA CYS A 40 -2.50 -17.78 17.51
C CYS A 40 -3.26 -16.80 16.60
N ALA A 41 -4.32 -16.18 17.11
CA ALA A 41 -5.06 -15.16 16.37
C ALA A 41 -4.20 -13.93 16.01
N LEU A 42 -3.30 -13.51 16.90
CA LEU A 42 -2.37 -12.41 16.63
C LEU A 42 -1.35 -12.77 15.55
N LEU A 43 -0.75 -13.96 15.65
CA LEU A 43 0.22 -14.47 14.68
C LEU A 43 -0.42 -14.68 13.30
N ASP A 44 -1.60 -15.29 13.26
CA ASP A 44 -2.38 -15.46 12.03
C ASP A 44 -2.76 -14.11 11.40
N GLY A 45 -3.20 -13.13 12.21
CA GLY A 45 -3.44 -11.77 11.74
C GLY A 45 -2.17 -11.09 11.20
N SER A 46 -1.02 -11.33 11.82
CA SER A 46 0.26 -10.74 11.42
C SER A 46 0.77 -11.28 10.08
N GLN A 47 0.64 -12.59 9.81
CA GLN A 47 0.99 -13.14 8.48
C GLN A 47 0.08 -12.54 7.39
N HIS A 48 -1.22 -12.39 7.65
CA HIS A 48 -2.14 -11.77 6.70
C HIS A 48 -1.80 -10.29 6.46
N HIS A 49 -1.26 -9.60 7.46
CA HIS A 49 -0.72 -8.25 7.26
C HIS A 49 0.51 -8.23 6.36
N ALA A 50 1.46 -9.16 6.54
CA ALA A 50 2.62 -9.29 5.67
C ALA A 50 2.22 -9.55 4.21
N LEU A 51 1.26 -10.46 3.99
CA LEU A 51 0.69 -10.73 2.67
C LEU A 51 0.07 -9.47 2.05
N ARG A 52 -0.75 -8.74 2.83
CA ARG A 52 -1.37 -7.49 2.37
C ARG A 52 -0.35 -6.42 2.02
N LEU A 53 0.76 -6.30 2.76
CA LEU A 53 1.83 -5.37 2.41
C LEU A 53 2.46 -5.74 1.06
N GLU A 54 2.74 -7.03 0.84
CA GLU A 54 3.29 -7.52 -0.42
C GLU A 54 2.37 -7.24 -1.61
N LEU A 55 1.08 -7.60 -1.51
CA LEU A 55 0.08 -7.34 -2.54
C LEU A 55 -0.10 -5.85 -2.82
N ASN A 56 -0.11 -5.01 -1.78
CA ASN A 56 -0.20 -3.57 -1.94
C ASN A 56 1.01 -2.99 -2.68
N GLN A 57 2.21 -3.54 -2.48
CA GLN A 57 3.39 -3.10 -3.24
C GLN A 57 3.27 -3.49 -4.71
N GLN A 58 2.79 -4.70 -5.00
CA GLN A 58 2.56 -5.14 -6.38
C GLN A 58 1.52 -4.26 -7.09
N ALA A 59 0.37 -4.00 -6.44
CA ALA A 59 -0.67 -3.13 -6.97
C ALA A 59 -0.16 -1.69 -7.21
N ARG A 60 0.65 -1.14 -6.30
CA ARG A 60 1.27 0.17 -6.49
C ARG A 60 2.25 0.19 -7.65
N ALA A 61 3.04 -0.87 -7.84
CA ALA A 61 3.96 -0.97 -8.95
C ALA A 61 3.21 -1.04 -10.29
N GLU A 62 2.12 -1.81 -10.38
CA GLU A 62 1.25 -1.86 -11.56
C GLU A 62 0.57 -0.51 -11.83
N ALA A 63 0.02 0.13 -10.81
CA ALA A 63 -0.55 1.47 -10.95
C ALA A 63 0.50 2.49 -11.43
N SER A 64 1.73 2.43 -10.90
CA SER A 64 2.83 3.30 -11.30
C SER A 64 3.21 3.10 -12.77
N LYS A 65 3.25 1.84 -13.25
CA LYS A 65 3.45 1.52 -14.67
C LYS A 65 2.32 2.06 -15.53
N GLY A 66 1.08 1.91 -15.08
CA GLY A 66 -0.10 2.46 -15.76
C GLY A 66 -0.03 3.97 -15.93
N VAL A 67 0.29 4.71 -14.84
CA VAL A 67 0.48 6.16 -14.89
C VAL A 67 1.65 6.54 -15.80
N SER A 68 2.79 5.87 -15.65
CA SER A 68 3.98 6.14 -16.48
C SER A 68 3.72 5.90 -17.97
N GLY A 69 2.87 4.94 -18.32
CA GLY A 69 2.50 4.63 -19.70
C GLY A 69 1.30 5.41 -20.24
N ALA A 70 0.57 6.13 -19.39
CA ALA A 70 -0.68 6.80 -19.79
C ALA A 70 -0.48 7.98 -20.76
N ALA A 71 0.71 8.58 -20.78
CA ALA A 71 1.04 9.69 -21.67
C ALA A 71 2.55 9.76 -21.93
N ASP A 72 2.95 10.45 -23.01
CA ASP A 72 4.35 10.86 -23.21
C ASP A 72 4.65 12.05 -22.28
N TRP A 73 4.98 11.73 -21.03
CA TRP A 73 5.31 12.71 -19.99
C TRP A 73 6.50 13.60 -20.39
N SER A 74 7.42 13.08 -21.20
CA SER A 74 8.56 13.87 -21.70
C SER A 74 8.12 14.92 -22.70
N LYS A 75 7.19 14.58 -23.61
CA LYS A 75 6.59 15.54 -24.52
C LYS A 75 5.80 16.61 -23.77
N LEU A 76 4.94 16.21 -22.83
CA LEU A 76 4.16 17.16 -22.04
C LEU A 76 5.06 18.10 -21.23
N SER A 77 6.15 17.58 -20.65
CA SER A 77 7.16 18.40 -19.96
C SER A 77 7.82 19.42 -20.91
N ARG A 78 8.21 19.01 -22.12
CA ARG A 78 8.76 19.92 -23.14
C ARG A 78 7.76 21.02 -23.53
N GLU A 79 6.50 20.66 -23.76
CA GLU A 79 5.44 21.62 -24.10
C GLU A 79 5.21 22.64 -22.96
N MET A 80 5.19 22.18 -21.70
CA MET A 80 5.08 23.06 -20.54
C MET A 80 6.27 23.99 -20.39
N GLN A 81 7.50 23.50 -20.64
CA GLN A 81 8.70 24.32 -20.59
C GLN A 81 8.69 25.39 -21.68
N GLN A 82 8.40 25.01 -22.92
CA GLN A 82 8.28 25.95 -24.04
C GLN A 82 7.23 27.03 -23.77
N LEU A 83 6.11 26.67 -23.17
CA LEU A 83 5.06 27.62 -22.79
C LEU A 83 5.50 28.58 -21.68
N ARG A 84 6.30 28.11 -20.71
CA ARG A 84 6.91 28.97 -19.69
C ARG A 84 7.90 29.94 -20.32
N ASP A 85 8.84 29.44 -21.11
CA ASP A 85 9.85 30.25 -21.79
C ASP A 85 9.19 31.32 -22.67
N PHE A 86 8.11 30.97 -23.38
CA PHE A 86 7.32 31.91 -24.17
C PHE A 86 6.74 33.05 -23.32
N ARG A 87 6.17 32.73 -22.15
CA ARG A 87 5.55 33.71 -21.24
C ARG A 87 6.58 34.58 -20.53
N ASP A 88 7.74 34.03 -20.22
CA ASP A 88 8.84 34.76 -19.59
C ASP A 88 9.49 35.73 -20.59
N ALA A 89 9.67 35.30 -21.85
CA ALA A 89 10.13 36.16 -22.94
C ALA A 89 9.08 37.21 -23.35
N ARG A 90 7.79 36.95 -23.11
CA ARG A 90 6.68 37.86 -23.47
C ARG A 90 5.75 38.09 -22.28
N PRO A 91 6.18 38.89 -21.28
CA PRO A 91 5.38 39.13 -20.07
C PRO A 91 4.00 39.73 -20.35
N TRP A 92 3.88 40.51 -21.43
CA TRP A 92 2.64 41.13 -21.91
C TRP A 92 1.63 40.13 -22.47
N ALA A 93 2.04 38.90 -22.82
CA ALA A 93 1.16 37.84 -23.31
C ALA A 93 0.43 37.12 -22.17
N LYS A 94 0.67 37.48 -20.91
CA LYS A 94 -0.09 36.97 -19.76
C LYS A 94 -1.53 37.48 -19.85
N ARG A 95 -2.50 36.57 -19.82
CA ARG A 95 -3.93 36.91 -19.82
C ARG A 95 -4.26 37.66 -18.53
N VAL A 96 -4.57 38.94 -18.64
CA VAL A 96 -5.15 39.72 -17.54
C VAL A 96 -6.66 39.61 -17.69
N VAL A 97 -7.33 38.92 -16.76
CA VAL A 97 -8.78 38.95 -16.68
C VAL A 97 -9.15 40.23 -15.93
N SER A 98 -9.75 41.21 -16.63
CA SER A 98 -10.32 42.39 -15.97
C SER A 98 -11.56 41.97 -15.20
N ARG A 99 -11.60 42.32 -13.91
CA ARG A 99 -12.74 42.07 -13.02
C ARG A 99 -13.82 43.14 -13.19
#